data_AF-A0A4Y2B9E1-F1
#
_entry.id   AF-A0A4Y2B9E1-F1
#
_cell.length_a   1.000
_cell.length_b   1.000
_cell.length_c   1.000
_cell.angle_alpha   90.00
_cell.angle_beta   90.00
_cell.angle_gamma   90.00
#
_symmetry.space_group_name_H-M   'P 1'
#
loop_
_entity.id
_entity.type
_entity.pdbx_description
1 polymer ?
#
loop_
_entity_poly.entity_id
_entity_poly.type
_entity_poly.pdbx_seq_one_letter_code
_entity_poly.pdbx_strand_id
1 'polypeptide(L)'
;MSFKNLSVIGCDGASVNKGWKGGVIRLLETYIGRPLQWNISVLHTNELPLRHLILEMDGCTKGPYSYSGPIGLLLKDCEKIQLSNLIKLTVLFSLWI
;
A
#
# COMPACT_ATOMS: atom_id res chain seq x y z
N MET A 1 -22.36 -16.57 -5.74
CA MET A 1 -21.56 -15.63 -6.56
C MET A 1 -20.68 -16.47 -7.50
N SER A 2 -20.75 -16.27 -8.82
CA SER A 2 -20.00 -17.10 -9.78
C SER A 2 -18.70 -16.41 -10.19
N PHE A 3 -17.55 -17.04 -9.94
CA PHE A 3 -16.23 -16.52 -10.31
C PHE A 3 -15.85 -16.76 -11.79
N LYS A 4 -16.78 -17.25 -12.61
CA LYS A 4 -16.54 -17.58 -14.03
C LYS A 4 -15.92 -16.41 -14.80
N ASN A 5 -16.37 -15.18 -14.52
CA ASN A 5 -15.97 -13.99 -15.25
C ASN A 5 -14.82 -13.20 -14.59
N LEU A 6 -14.21 -13.69 -13.50
CA LEU A 6 -13.14 -12.97 -12.80
C LEU A 6 -11.84 -13.02 -13.61
N SER A 7 -11.46 -11.96 -14.32
CA SER A 7 -10.23 -11.95 -15.13
C SER A 7 -9.02 -11.38 -14.39
N VAL A 8 -9.23 -10.36 -13.57
CA VAL A 8 -8.17 -9.60 -12.90
C VAL A 8 -8.39 -9.61 -11.39
N ILE A 9 -7.32 -9.76 -10.62
CA ILE A 9 -7.32 -9.58 -9.17
C ILE A 9 -6.31 -8.51 -8.77
N GLY A 10 -6.78 -7.54 -7.98
CA GLY A 10 -5.94 -6.49 -7.42
C GLY A 10 -5.66 -6.72 -5.94
N CYS A 11 -4.41 -6.57 -5.52
CA CYS A 11 -4.02 -6.66 -4.11
C CYS A 11 -2.69 -5.92 -3.85
N ASP A 12 -2.32 -5.77 -2.57
CA ASP A 12 -0.99 -5.30 -2.22
C ASP A 12 0.10 -6.33 -2.54
N GLY A 13 1.36 -5.89 -2.46
CA GLY A 13 2.52 -6.72 -2.77
C GLY A 13 2.90 -7.73 -1.69
N ALA A 14 2.15 -7.85 -0.60
CA ALA A 14 2.57 -8.62 0.58
C ALA A 14 2.70 -10.12 0.31
N SER A 15 3.56 -10.78 1.09
CA SER A 15 3.81 -12.22 0.97
C SER A 15 2.57 -13.07 1.25
N VAL A 16 1.67 -12.61 2.12
CA VAL A 16 0.36 -13.26 2.38
C VAL A 16 -0.53 -13.29 1.14
N ASN A 17 -0.39 -12.32 0.24
CA ASN A 17 -1.23 -12.20 -0.95
C ASN A 17 -0.60 -12.88 -2.17
N LYS A 18 0.69 -12.64 -2.42
CA LYS A 18 1.46 -13.15 -3.57
C LYS A 18 2.29 -14.40 -3.32
N GLY A 19 2.33 -14.91 -2.10
CA GLY A 19 3.17 -16.04 -1.72
C GLY A 19 2.92 -17.27 -2.59
N TRP A 20 3.98 -17.86 -3.14
CA TRP A 20 3.88 -19.06 -3.98
C TRP A 20 3.26 -20.25 -3.23
N LYS A 21 3.42 -20.29 -1.90
CA LYS A 21 2.79 -21.26 -1.00
C LYS A 21 1.84 -20.55 -0.04
N GLY A 22 0.56 -20.89 -0.11
CA GLY A 22 -0.47 -20.35 0.78
C GLY A 22 -0.86 -18.89 0.53
N GLY A 23 -0.34 -18.26 -0.52
CA GLY A 23 -0.77 -16.91 -0.90
C GLY A 23 -2.22 -16.88 -1.34
N VAL A 24 -2.97 -15.85 -0.94
CA VAL A 24 -4.41 -15.71 -1.22
C VAL A 24 -4.71 -15.84 -2.71
N ILE A 25 -3.93 -15.20 -3.57
CA ILE A 25 -4.14 -15.26 -5.03
C ILE A 25 -3.93 -16.69 -5.55
N ARG A 26 -2.89 -17.38 -5.06
CA ARG A 26 -2.60 -18.76 -5.47
C ARG A 26 -3.69 -19.74 -5.04
N LEU A 27 -4.23 -19.56 -3.83
CA LEU A 27 -5.37 -20.33 -3.33
C LEU A 27 -6.61 -20.08 -4.18
N LEU A 28 -6.87 -18.83 -4.55
CA LEU A 28 -8.00 -18.46 -5.40
C LEU A 28 -7.88 -19.03 -6.82
N GLU A 29 -6.71 -18.95 -7.45
CA GLU A 29 -6.47 -19.56 -8.77
C GLU A 29 -6.68 -21.08 -8.74
N THR A 30 -6.28 -21.73 -7.65
CA THR A 30 -6.48 -23.17 -7.45
C THR A 30 -7.97 -23.50 -7.30
N TYR A 31 -8.72 -22.68 -6.56
CA TYR A 31 -10.17 -22.83 -6.39
C TYR A 31 -10.96 -22.61 -7.70
N ILE A 32 -10.57 -21.60 -8.49
CA ILE A 32 -11.20 -21.29 -9.78
C ILE A 32 -10.74 -22.27 -10.88
N GLY A 33 -9.56 -22.87 -10.73
CA GLY A 33 -8.98 -23.80 -11.70
C GLY A 33 -8.37 -23.12 -12.92
N ARG A 34 -8.02 -21.82 -12.84
CA ARG A 34 -7.33 -21.08 -13.91
C ARG A 34 -6.49 -19.94 -13.36
N PRO A 35 -5.44 -19.51 -14.09
CA PRO A 35 -4.67 -18.32 -13.72
C PRO A 35 -5.53 -17.05 -13.84
N LEU A 36 -5.22 -16.07 -12.99
CA LEU A 36 -5.79 -14.73 -13.03
C LEU A 36 -4.72 -13.72 -13.47
N GLN A 37 -5.14 -12.61 -14.07
CA GLN A 37 -4.23 -11.49 -14.28
C GLN A 37 -4.01 -10.77 -12.95
N TRP A 38 -2.75 -10.58 -12.57
CA TRP A 38 -2.39 -9.96 -11.30
C TRP A 38 -2.18 -8.45 -11.50
N ASN A 39 -3.01 -7.63 -10.85
CA ASN A 39 -2.81 -6.18 -10.79
C ASN A 39 -2.29 -5.80 -9.40
N ILE A 40 -0.99 -5.95 -9.18
CA ILE A 40 -0.41 -5.90 -7.83
C ILE A 40 0.22 -4.56 -7.57
N SER A 41 -0.10 -3.99 -6.41
CA SER A 41 0.57 -2.79 -5.94
C SER A 41 2.07 -3.02 -5.78
N VAL A 42 2.85 -2.12 -6.39
CA VAL A 42 4.30 -2.04 -6.30
C VAL A 42 4.76 -1.13 -5.15
N LEU A 43 3.85 -0.74 -4.26
CA LEU A 43 4.16 0.12 -3.10
C LEU A 43 5.37 -0.37 -2.30
N HIS A 44 5.45 -1.68 -2.01
CA HIS A 44 6.60 -2.26 -1.30
C HIS A 44 7.90 -2.25 -2.10
N THR A 45 7.83 -2.22 -3.44
CA THR A 45 9.03 -2.10 -4.28
C THR A 45 9.62 -0.70 -4.21
N ASN A 46 8.80 0.33 -4.03
CA ASN A 46 9.26 1.70 -3.79
C ASN A 46 9.70 1.89 -2.32
N GLU A 47 9.10 1.15 -1.39
CA GLU A 47 9.42 1.23 0.03
C GLU A 47 10.87 0.78 0.32
N LEU A 48 11.34 -0.32 -0.26
CA LEU A 48 12.69 -0.84 -0.01
C LEU A 48 13.83 0.16 -0.34
N PRO A 49 13.92 0.75 -1.54
CA PRO A 49 14.96 1.73 -1.86
C PRO A 49 14.78 3.03 -1.07
N LEU A 50 13.54 3.40 -0.73
CA LEU A 50 13.25 4.59 0.07
C LEU A 50 13.33 4.35 1.57
N ARG A 51 13.55 3.11 2.03
CA ARG A 51 13.46 2.76 3.45
C ARG A 51 14.41 3.57 4.31
N HIS A 52 15.65 3.77 3.85
CA HIS A 52 16.62 4.58 4.59
C HIS A 52 16.20 6.05 4.64
N LEU A 53 15.65 6.58 3.54
CA LEU A 53 15.15 7.94 3.47
C LEU A 53 13.93 8.12 4.40
N ILE A 54 12.99 7.18 4.36
CA ILE A 54 11.81 7.16 5.23
C ILE A 54 12.23 7.03 6.70
N LEU A 55 13.21 6.18 7.01
CA LEU A 55 13.72 6.04 8.38
C LEU A 55 14.37 7.33 8.89
N GLU A 56 15.13 8.03 8.04
CA GLU A 56 15.72 9.33 8.39
C GLU A 56 14.64 10.41 8.60
N MET A 57 13.62 10.41 7.73
CA MET A 57 12.56 11.42 7.70
C MET A 57 11.49 11.23 8.79
N ASP A 58 11.10 10.00 9.08
CA ASP A 58 10.04 9.64 10.03
C ASP A 58 10.61 9.16 11.39
N GLY A 59 11.92 8.86 11.42
CA GLY A 59 12.64 8.42 12.61
C GLY A 59 12.24 6.99 13.02
N CYS A 60 12.85 6.50 14.10
CA CYS A 60 12.41 5.25 14.71
C CYS A 60 11.03 5.42 15.37
N THR A 61 10.10 4.52 15.08
CA THR A 61 8.81 4.45 15.75
C THR A 61 9.04 4.10 17.22
N LYS A 62 8.71 5.02 18.14
CA LYS A 62 8.85 4.79 19.60
C LYS A 62 7.55 4.30 20.24
N GLY A 63 6.52 4.03 19.44
CA GLY A 63 5.16 3.72 19.88
C GLY A 63 4.10 4.21 18.87
N PRO A 64 2.83 3.82 19.04
CA PRO A 64 1.76 4.07 18.07
C PRO A 64 1.39 5.55 17.86
N TYR A 65 1.77 6.41 18.81
CA TYR A 65 1.48 7.85 18.78
C TYR A 65 2.74 8.73 18.89
N SER A 66 3.93 8.12 18.82
CA SER A 66 5.20 8.83 19.02
C SER A 66 5.97 8.91 17.72
N TYR A 67 5.71 9.99 17.00
CA TYR A 67 6.53 10.47 15.90
C TYR A 67 7.87 11.00 16.42
N SER A 68 8.98 10.60 15.81
CA SER A 68 10.31 11.02 16.22
C SER A 68 11.11 11.72 15.13
N GLY A 69 10.81 11.45 13.85
CA GLY A 69 11.46 12.09 12.74
C GLY A 69 10.91 13.47 12.40
N PRO A 70 11.68 14.26 11.62
CA PRO A 70 11.30 15.61 11.19
C PRO A 70 9.89 15.69 10.58
N ILE A 71 9.50 14.72 9.76
CA ILE A 71 8.18 14.71 9.12
C ILE A 71 7.07 14.34 10.08
N GLY A 72 7.25 13.31 10.88
CA GLY A 72 6.23 12.92 11.85
C GLY A 72 5.95 14.03 12.88
N LEU A 73 6.94 14.87 13.19
CA LEU A 73 6.74 16.07 14.01
C LEU A 73 5.88 17.14 13.30
N LEU A 74 6.08 17.35 12.00
CA LEU A 74 5.23 18.24 11.18
C LEU A 74 3.78 17.73 11.10
N LEU A 75 3.59 16.40 11.13
CA LEU A 75 2.26 15.78 11.10
C LEU A 75 1.44 16.00 12.38
N LYS A 76 2.05 16.38 13.52
CA LYS A 76 1.28 16.72 14.73
C LYS A 76 0.33 17.90 14.50
N ASP A 77 0.67 18.78 13.57
CA ASP A 77 -0.19 19.91 13.19
C ASP A 77 -1.12 19.58 12.02
N CYS A 78 -0.93 18.43 11.34
CA CYS A 78 -1.82 17.97 10.25
C CYS A 78 -3.23 17.65 10.74
N GLU A 79 -3.42 17.19 11.99
CA GLU A 79 -4.77 16.94 12.53
C GLU A 79 -5.65 18.20 12.54
N LYS A 80 -5.03 19.39 12.55
CA LYS A 80 -5.73 20.69 12.53
C LYS A 80 -6.02 21.15 11.09
N ILE A 81 -5.46 20.49 10.08
CA ILE A 81 -5.65 20.84 8.66
C ILE A 81 -6.99 20.26 8.19
N GLN A 82 -7.86 21.11 7.66
CA GLN A 82 -9.12 20.66 7.08
C GLN A 82 -8.88 19.73 5.90
N LEU A 83 -9.54 18.56 5.91
CA LEU A 83 -9.44 17.52 4.88
C LEU A 83 -9.76 18.04 3.46
N SER A 84 -10.60 19.07 3.35
CA SER A 84 -10.92 19.78 2.10
C SER A 84 -9.68 20.36 1.39
N ASN A 85 -8.62 20.69 2.13
CA ASN A 85 -7.37 21.20 1.57
C ASN A 85 -6.44 20.08 1.10
N LEU A 86 -6.51 18.88 1.71
CA LEU A 86 -5.71 17.71 1.35
C LEU A 86 -6.23 17.02 0.09
N ILE A 87 -7.55 16.98 -0.12
CA ILE A 87 -8.17 16.36 -1.30
C ILE A 87 -7.70 17.03 -2.61
N LYS A 88 -7.37 18.32 -2.58
CA LYS A 88 -6.83 19.05 -3.75
C LYS A 88 -5.45 18.52 -4.20
N LEU A 89 -4.65 17.99 -3.28
CA LEU A 89 -3.34 17.37 -3.59
C LEU A 89 -3.48 15.95 -4.16
N THR A 90 -4.49 15.20 -3.70
CA THR A 90 -4.72 13.82 -4.18
C THR A 90 -5.10 13.76 -5.66
N VAL A 91 -5.83 14.76 -6.16
CA VAL A 91 -6.23 14.85 -7.58
C VAL A 91 -5.03 15.05 -8.53
N LEU A 92 -3.91 15.59 -8.02
CA LEU A 92 -2.69 15.79 -8.82
C LEU A 92 -1.86 14.50 -9.00
N PHE A 93 -1.97 13.54 -8.08
CA PHE A 93 -1.23 12.27 -8.16
C PHE A 93 -1.96 11.17 -8.94
N SER A 94 -3.30 11.21 -8.99
CA SER A 94 -4.11 10.26 -9.76
C SER A 94 -4.11 10.51 -11.27
N LEU A 95 -3.36 11.51 -11.76
CA LEU A 95 -3.11 11.72 -13.19
C LEU A 95 -1.78 11.11 -13.67
N TRP A 96 -1.02 10.46 -12.78
CA TRP A 96 0.27 9.84 -13.13
C TRP A 96 0.43 8.40 -12.59
N ILE A 97 -0.68 7.66 -12.63
CA ILE A 97 -0.78 6.19 -12.65
C ILE A 97 -1.95 5.84 -13.57
#